data_AF-A0A2V6HN26-F1
#
_entry.id   AF-A0A2V6HN26-F1
#
_cell.length_a   1.000
_cell.length_b   1.000
_cell.length_c   1.000
_cell.angle_alpha   90.00
_cell.angle_beta   90.00
_cell.angle_gamma   90.00
#
_symmetry.space_group_name_H-M   'P 1'
#
loop_
_entity.id
_entity.type
_entity.pdbx_description
1 polymer ?
#
loop_
_entity_poly.entity_id
_entity_poly.type
_entity_poly.pdbx_seq_one_letter_code
_entity_poly.pdbx_strand_id
1 'polypeptide(L)'
;MESIQGKREQLARGGCPLGGLCSELQKEGGALAKKSAALFTEPMDWFEEQFRAAGHEEDARELSAHLFCAYQGMAAVAHAANDPDLVVMEVKRLKDWIGTL
;
A
#
# COMPACT_ATOMS: atom_id res chain seq x y z
N MET A 1 1.12 -3.18 18.03
CA MET A 1 1.22 -2.58 16.69
C MET A 1 -0.18 -2.19 16.26
N GLU A 2 -0.41 -0.93 15.93
CA GLU A 2 -1.75 -0.44 15.56
C GLU A 2 -2.10 -0.90 14.14
N SER A 3 -3.27 -1.51 13.94
CA SER A 3 -3.66 -2.03 12.63
C SER A 3 -3.95 -0.90 11.64
N ILE A 4 -3.92 -1.19 10.34
CA ILE A 4 -4.29 -0.21 9.29
C ILE A 4 -5.70 0.36 9.54
N GLN A 5 -6.64 -0.47 10.02
CA GLN A 5 -8.00 -0.03 10.39
C GLN A 5 -8.01 0.97 11.57
N GLY A 6 -7.06 0.86 12.50
CA GLY A 6 -6.88 1.82 13.59
C GLY A 6 -6.40 3.19 13.09
N LYS A 7 -5.69 3.23 11.96
CA LYS A 7 -5.16 4.45 11.34
C LYS A 7 -6.11 5.10 10.32
N ARG A 8 -7.35 4.63 10.20
CA ARG A 8 -8.32 5.11 9.19
C ARG A 8 -8.49 6.64 9.19
N GLU A 9 -8.57 7.26 10.36
CA GLU A 9 -8.71 8.72 10.51
C GLU A 9 -7.46 9.49 10.06
N GLN A 10 -6.29 8.87 10.15
CA GLN A 10 -5.04 9.47 9.67
C GLN A 10 -4.97 9.37 8.15
N LEU A 11 -5.33 8.21 7.59
CA LEU A 11 -5.35 7.97 6.15
C LEU A 11 -6.40 8.83 5.44
N ALA A 12 -7.61 8.97 5.98
CA ALA A 12 -8.63 9.84 5.40
C ALA A 12 -8.22 11.33 5.42
N ARG A 13 -7.50 11.76 6.47
CA ARG A 13 -7.07 13.15 6.59
C ARG A 13 -5.84 13.52 5.74
N GLY A 14 -4.91 12.59 5.54
CA GLY A 14 -3.61 12.91 4.93
C GLY A 14 -3.10 11.92 3.89
N GLY A 15 -3.87 10.90 3.54
CA GLY A 15 -3.46 9.83 2.63
C GLY A 15 -2.31 8.98 3.19
N CYS A 16 -1.71 8.19 2.30
CA CYS A 16 -0.47 7.50 2.63
C CYS A 16 0.69 8.52 2.58
N PRO A 17 1.44 8.74 3.68
CA PRO A 17 2.53 9.71 3.69
C PRO A 17 3.64 9.35 2.69
N LEU A 18 3.93 8.05 2.52
CA LEU A 18 4.86 7.57 1.49
C LEU A 18 4.25 7.75 0.09
N GLY A 19 2.96 7.44 -0.04
CA GLY A 19 2.16 7.64 -1.25
C GLY A 19 2.33 9.03 -1.84
N GLY A 20 1.97 10.05 -1.06
CA GLY A 20 2.06 11.45 -1.46
C GLY A 20 3.50 11.89 -1.73
N LEU A 21 4.43 11.61 -0.81
CA LEU A 21 5.83 12.00 -0.96
C LEU A 21 6.46 11.45 -2.25
N CYS A 22 6.33 10.15 -2.50
CA CYS A 22 6.90 9.51 -3.67
C CYS A 22 6.25 10.01 -4.96
N SER A 23 4.93 10.21 -4.97
CA SER A 23 4.19 10.71 -6.12
C SER A 23 4.63 12.14 -6.48
N GLU A 24 4.68 13.06 -5.51
CA GLU A 24 5.09 14.44 -5.77
C GLU A 24 6.57 14.54 -6.16
N LEU A 25 7.47 13.80 -5.49
CA LEU A 25 8.88 13.80 -5.87
C LEU A 25 9.11 13.23 -7.27
N GLN A 26 8.36 12.20 -7.68
CA GLN A 26 8.51 11.65 -9.03
C GLN A 26 7.98 12.57 -10.14
N LYS A 27 7.05 13.48 -9.84
CA LYS A 27 6.66 14.54 -10.78
C LYS A 27 7.79 15.55 -11.02
N GLU A 28 8.56 15.87 -9.97
CA GLU A 28 9.71 16.78 -10.03
C GLU A 28 10.96 16.12 -10.64
N GLY A 29 11.17 14.82 -10.40
CA GLY A 29 12.29 14.05 -10.92
C GLY A 29 13.63 14.27 -10.17
N GLY A 30 14.72 13.85 -10.79
CA GLY A 30 16.07 14.01 -10.24
C GLY A 30 16.49 12.99 -9.19
N ALA A 31 17.55 13.31 -8.43
CA ALA A 31 18.18 12.36 -7.50
C ALA A 31 17.27 11.99 -6.32
N LEU A 32 16.47 12.95 -5.82
CA LEU A 32 15.56 12.72 -4.70
C LEU A 32 14.39 11.81 -5.10
N ALA A 33 13.85 11.98 -6.31
CA ALA A 33 12.82 11.11 -6.88
C ALA A 33 13.28 9.65 -7.02
N LYS A 34 14.52 9.44 -7.51
CA LYS A 34 15.13 8.10 -7.57
C LYS A 34 15.28 7.49 -6.17
N LYS A 35 15.65 8.30 -5.18
CA LYS A 35 15.83 7.83 -3.80
C LYS A 35 14.50 7.53 -3.11
N SER A 36 13.44 8.28 -3.39
CA SER A 36 12.11 8.03 -2.82
C SER A 36 11.47 6.75 -3.35
N ALA A 37 11.81 6.31 -4.57
CA ALA A 37 11.31 5.04 -5.11
C ALA A 37 11.59 3.84 -4.18
N ALA A 38 12.70 3.87 -3.44
CA ALA A 38 13.05 2.82 -2.47
C ALA A 38 11.99 2.65 -1.37
N LEU A 39 11.29 3.73 -0.99
CA LEU A 39 10.22 3.69 0.01
C LEU A 39 9.00 2.88 -0.45
N PHE A 40 8.89 2.58 -1.75
CA PHE A 40 7.89 1.67 -2.30
C PHE A 40 8.47 0.29 -2.58
N THR A 41 9.71 0.19 -3.08
CA THR A 41 10.30 -1.12 -3.39
C THR A 41 10.56 -1.93 -2.12
N GLU A 42 11.02 -1.32 -1.03
CA GLU A 42 11.30 -2.04 0.23
C GLU A 42 10.07 -2.79 0.79
N PRO A 43 8.88 -2.15 0.94
CA PRO A 43 7.67 -2.89 1.31
C PRO A 43 7.26 -3.96 0.31
N MET A 44 7.39 -3.70 -1.00
CA MET A 44 7.03 -4.66 -2.04
C MET A 44 7.93 -5.90 -2.02
N ASP A 45 9.23 -5.72 -1.87
CA ASP A 45 10.20 -6.81 -1.76
C ASP A 45 9.88 -7.65 -0.51
N TRP A 46 9.55 -7.00 0.61
CA TRP A 46 9.13 -7.71 1.82
C TRP A 46 7.83 -8.51 1.61
N PHE A 47 6.79 -7.94 0.97
CA PHE A 47 5.57 -8.68 0.67
C PHE A 47 5.81 -9.86 -0.27
N GLU A 48 6.71 -9.70 -1.25
CA GLU A 48 7.10 -10.78 -2.16
C GLU A 48 7.74 -11.93 -1.37
N GLU A 49 8.63 -11.64 -0.43
CA GLU A 49 9.19 -12.66 0.48
C GLU A 49 8.10 -13.35 1.30
N GLN A 50 7.08 -12.62 1.78
CA GLN A 50 5.98 -13.22 2.54
C GLN A 50 5.12 -14.14 1.68
N PHE A 51 4.81 -13.75 0.44
CA PHE A 51 4.06 -14.61 -0.47
C PHE A 51 4.85 -15.86 -0.86
N ARG A 52 6.16 -15.75 -1.13
CA ARG A 52 7.04 -16.91 -1.34
C ARG A 52 7.01 -17.85 -0.13
N ALA A 53 7.14 -17.31 1.08
CA ALA A 53 7.07 -18.10 2.31
C ALA A 53 5.70 -18.76 2.54
N ALA A 54 4.63 -18.22 1.95
CA ALA A 54 3.29 -18.77 1.97
C ALA A 54 3.01 -19.80 0.85
N GLY A 55 4.00 -20.11 -0.01
CA GLY A 55 3.89 -21.11 -1.08
C GLY A 55 3.63 -20.55 -2.48
N HIS A 56 3.64 -19.22 -2.64
CA HIS A 56 3.38 -18.53 -3.90
C HIS A 56 4.68 -18.19 -4.65
N GLU A 57 5.57 -19.16 -4.89
CA GLU A 57 6.89 -18.87 -5.48
C GLU A 57 6.81 -18.29 -6.89
N GLU A 58 5.85 -18.73 -7.70
CA GLU A 58 5.70 -18.33 -9.10
C GLU A 58 5.03 -16.96 -9.27
N ASP A 59 4.09 -16.60 -8.38
CA ASP A 59 3.23 -15.41 -8.46
C ASP A 59 3.47 -14.37 -7.35
N ALA A 60 4.40 -14.60 -6.40
CA ALA A 60 4.65 -13.70 -5.27
C ALA A 60 4.88 -12.23 -5.64
N ARG A 61 5.58 -11.98 -6.74
CA ARG A 61 5.83 -10.60 -7.22
C ARG A 61 4.53 -9.91 -7.62
N GLU A 62 3.64 -10.64 -8.29
CA GLU A 62 2.35 -10.12 -8.75
C GLU A 62 1.40 -9.89 -7.56
N LEU A 63 1.39 -10.83 -6.60
CA LEU A 63 0.61 -10.72 -5.36
C LEU A 63 1.09 -9.54 -4.49
N SER A 64 2.42 -9.36 -4.38
CA SER A 64 3.03 -8.20 -3.70
C SER A 64 2.58 -6.89 -4.34
N ALA A 65 2.70 -6.79 -5.67
CA ALA A 65 2.26 -5.62 -6.42
C ALA A 65 0.76 -5.37 -6.24
N HIS A 66 -0.07 -6.41 -6.30
CA HIS A 66 -1.52 -6.29 -6.08
C HIS A 66 -1.83 -5.70 -4.70
N LEU A 67 -1.28 -6.30 -3.64
CA LEU A 67 -1.53 -5.88 -2.26
C LEU A 67 -1.09 -4.43 -2.03
N PHE A 68 0.11 -4.07 -2.47
CA PHE A 68 0.65 -2.74 -2.25
C PHE A 68 -0.09 -1.67 -3.07
N CYS A 69 -0.39 -1.95 -4.34
CA CYS A 69 -1.19 -1.04 -5.17
C CYS A 69 -2.60 -0.83 -4.60
N ALA A 70 -3.26 -1.91 -4.14
CA ALA A 70 -4.57 -1.81 -3.52
C ALA A 70 -4.53 -0.96 -2.23
N TYR A 71 -3.51 -1.13 -1.39
CA TYR A 71 -3.30 -0.30 -0.22
C TYR A 71 -3.11 1.19 -0.56
N GLN A 72 -2.26 1.50 -1.55
CA GLN A 72 -2.04 2.88 -1.99
C GLN A 72 -3.32 3.49 -2.58
N GLY A 73 -4.06 2.73 -3.40
CA GLY A 73 -5.34 3.15 -3.96
C GLY A 73 -6.38 3.43 -2.89
N MET A 74 -6.56 2.51 -1.94
CA MET A 74 -7.42 2.70 -0.78
C MET A 74 -7.07 3.99 -0.01
N ALA A 75 -5.78 4.20 0.31
CA ALA A 75 -5.34 5.37 1.05
C ALA A 75 -5.58 6.68 0.27
N ALA A 76 -5.36 6.67 -1.05
CA ALA A 76 -5.59 7.83 -1.90
C ALA A 76 -7.08 8.17 -2.04
N VAL A 77 -7.94 7.17 -2.25
CA VAL A 77 -9.39 7.38 -2.41
C VAL A 77 -10.03 7.77 -1.08
N ALA A 78 -9.67 7.11 0.03
CA ALA A 78 -10.11 7.49 1.38
C ALA A 78 -9.73 8.94 1.71
N HIS A 79 -8.54 9.37 1.29
CA HIS A 79 -8.10 10.75 1.46
C HIS A 79 -8.90 11.73 0.61
N ALA A 80 -9.04 11.45 -0.69
CA ALA A 80 -9.76 12.31 -1.62
C ALA A 80 -11.24 12.47 -1.25
N ALA A 81 -11.86 11.41 -0.70
CA ALA A 81 -13.23 11.42 -0.23
C ALA A 81 -13.41 11.92 1.21
N ASN A 82 -12.31 12.05 1.98
CA ASN A 82 -12.34 12.26 3.43
C ASN A 82 -13.23 11.23 4.15
N ASP A 83 -13.13 9.97 3.73
CA ASP A 83 -13.98 8.86 4.19
C ASP A 83 -13.12 7.75 4.82
N PRO A 84 -13.07 7.66 6.17
CA PRO A 84 -12.33 6.61 6.87
C PRO A 84 -12.97 5.22 6.76
N ASP A 85 -14.24 5.10 6.39
CA ASP A 85 -14.92 3.81 6.26
C ASP A 85 -14.43 3.04 5.03
N LEU A 86 -13.98 3.74 3.98
CA LEU A 86 -13.31 3.13 2.84
C LEU A 86 -12.07 2.33 3.25
N VAL A 87 -11.31 2.80 4.24
CA VAL A 87 -10.15 2.06 4.79
C VAL A 87 -10.61 0.77 5.46
N VAL A 88 -11.70 0.82 6.22
CA VAL A 88 -12.24 -0.36 6.91
C VAL A 88 -12.72 -1.41 5.91
N MET A 89 -13.46 -0.96 4.89
CA MET A 89 -13.99 -1.80 3.82
C MET A 89 -12.88 -2.49 3.02
N GLU A 90 -11.91 -1.73 2.50
CA GLU A 90 -10.86 -2.29 1.66
C GLU A 90 -9.86 -3.15 2.44
N VAL A 91 -9.56 -2.82 3.72
CA VAL A 91 -8.76 -3.73 4.56
C VAL A 91 -9.49 -5.06 4.78
N LYS A 92 -10.81 -5.04 4.98
CA LYS A 92 -11.59 -6.29 5.08
C LYS A 92 -11.49 -7.08 3.78
N ARG A 93 -11.73 -6.43 2.64
CA ARG A 93 -11.67 -7.06 1.32
C ARG A 93 -10.30 -7.67 1.01
N LEU A 94 -9.21 -6.97 1.32
CA LEU A 94 -7.85 -7.47 1.13
C LEU A 94 -7.53 -8.67 2.03
N LYS A 95 -8.02 -8.67 3.28
CA LYS A 95 -7.90 -9.84 4.16
C LYS A 95 -8.67 -11.04 3.63
N ASP A 96 -9.90 -10.82 3.17
CA ASP A 96 -10.72 -11.88 2.58
C ASP A 96 -10.04 -12.44 1.32
N TRP A 97 -9.46 -11.58 0.46
CA TRP A 97 -8.69 -11.99 -0.71
C TRP A 97 -7.44 -12.80 -0.34
N ILE A 98 -6.63 -12.36 0.64
CA ILE A 98 -5.47 -13.14 1.10
C ILE A 98 -5.90 -14.52 1.60
N GLY A 99 -7.06 -14.64 2.26
CA GLY A 99 -7.60 -15.93 2.70
C GLY A 99 -8.09 -16.85 1.58
N THR A 100 -8.10 -16.39 0.33
CA THR A 100 -8.46 -17.19 -0.86
C THR A 100 -7.25 -17.65 -1.66
N LEU A 101 -6.06 -17.13 -1.33
CA LEU A 101 -4.78 -17.57 -1.88
C LEU A 101 -4.37 -18.88 -1.21
#